data_AF-A0A966RR98-F1
#
_entry.id   AF-A0A966RR98-F1
#
_cell.length_a   1.000
_cell.length_b   1.000
_cell.length_c   1.000
_cell.angle_alpha   90.00
_cell.angle_beta   90.00
_cell.angle_gamma   90.00
#
_symmetry.space_group_name_H-M   'P 1'
#
loop_
_entity.id
_entity.type
_entity.pdbx_description
1 polymer ?
#
loop_
_entity_poly.entity_id
_entity_poly.type
_entity_poly.pdbx_seq_one_letter_code
_entity_poly.pdbx_strand_id
1 'polypeptide(L)' 'AGLFMQAIGMTHCYQLDGGILKYFEEVGERHYRGTCFVFDQREALDPGLNALRE' A
#
# COMPACT_ATOMS: atom_id res chain seq x y z
N ALA A 1 -0.15 13.11 3.37
CA ALA A 1 -1.03 13.84 2.42
C ALA A 1 -2.43 14.05 2.99
N GLY A 2 -3.05 13.06 3.66
CA GLY A 2 -4.40 13.17 4.25
C GLY A 2 -4.64 14.44 5.08
N LEU A 3 -3.76 14.74 6.04
CA LEU A 3 -3.86 15.94 6.89
C LEU A 3 -3.88 17.25 6.10
N PHE A 4 -3.04 17.35 5.06
CA PHE A 4 -3.03 18.54 4.20
C PHE A 4 -4.33 18.66 3.40
N MET A 5 -4.81 17.55 2.82
CA MET A 5 -6.08 17.52 2.08
C MET A 5 -7.27 17.94 2.96
N GLN A 6 -7.28 17.51 4.23
CA GLN A 6 -8.27 17.97 5.21
C GLN A 6 -8.14 19.47 5.48
N ALA A 7 -6.93 19.98 5.66
CA ALA A 7 -6.68 21.40 5.94
C ALA A 7 -7.15 22.34 4.81
N ILE A 8 -7.14 21.87 3.55
CA ILE A 8 -7.65 22.63 2.40
C ILE A 8 -9.16 22.44 2.14
N GLY A 9 -9.88 21.77 3.06
CA GLY A 9 -11.34 21.62 2.99
C GLY A 9 -11.84 20.43 2.15
N MET A 10 -11.00 19.44 1.84
CA MET A 10 -11.45 18.24 1.14
C MET A 10 -12.25 17.31 2.08
N THR A 11 -13.55 17.16 1.84
CA THR A 11 -14.48 16.46 2.76
C THR A 11 -14.47 14.94 2.64
N HIS A 12 -14.09 14.40 1.49
CA HIS A 12 -14.09 12.96 1.21
C HIS A 12 -12.67 12.46 0.86
N CYS A 13 -11.75 12.62 1.81
CA CYS A 13 -10.38 12.15 1.71
C CYS A 13 -10.16 10.98 2.66
N TYR A 14 -9.80 9.82 2.11
CA TYR A 14 -9.56 8.59 2.87
C TYR A 14 -8.15 8.07 2.61
N GLN A 15 -7.56 7.44 3.62
CA GLN A 15 -6.25 6.81 3.54
C GLN A 15 -6.36 5.36 4.02
N LEU A 16 -5.65 4.44 3.38
CA LEU A 16 -5.47 3.10 3.89
C LEU A 16 -4.70 3.18 5.22
N ASP A 17 -5.33 2.75 6.30
CA ASP A 17 -4.64 2.59 7.59
C ASP A 17 -3.56 1.51 7.46
N GLY A 18 -2.34 1.79 7.89
CA GLY A 18 -1.16 0.92 7.70
C GLY A 18 -0.68 0.71 6.26
N GLY A 19 -1.32 1.35 5.27
CA GLY A 19 -0.88 1.33 3.87
C GLY A 19 -1.04 -0.03 3.16
N ILE A 20 -0.32 -0.19 2.04
CA ILE A 20 -0.50 -1.32 1.13
C ILE A 20 -0.03 -2.67 1.69
N LEU A 21 0.99 -2.69 2.57
CA LEU A 21 1.47 -3.94 3.17
C LEU A 21 0.44 -4.50 4.17
N LYS A 22 -0.13 -3.65 5.03
CA LYS A 22 -1.23 -4.05 5.93
C LYS A 22 -2.46 -4.51 5.15
N TYR A 23 -2.75 -3.90 4.01
CA TYR A 23 -3.82 -4.36 3.12
C TYR A 23 -3.60 -5.82 2.66
N PHE A 24 -2.37 -6.18 2.29
CA PHE A 24 -2.05 -7.57 1.93
C PHE A 24 -2.21 -8.54 3.10
N GLU A 25 -1.81 -8.13 4.31
CA GLU A 25 -1.96 -8.94 5.53
C GLU A 25 -3.44 -9.21 5.87
N GLU A 26 -4.31 -8.20 5.74
CA GLU A 26 -5.71 -8.29 6.21
C GLU A 26 -6.70 -8.71 5.11
N VAL A 27 -6.43 -8.35 3.85
CA VAL A 27 -7.36 -8.52 2.72
C VAL A 27 -6.81 -9.44 1.63
N GLY A 28 -5.48 -9.57 1.53
CA GLY A 28 -4.80 -10.28 0.45
C GLY A 28 -4.77 -9.47 -0.85
N GLU A 29 -4.76 -10.16 -1.99
CA GLU A 29 -4.54 -9.55 -3.32
C GLU A 29 -5.77 -8.92 -3.97
N ARG A 30 -6.93 -8.92 -3.28
CA ARG A 30 -8.19 -8.49 -3.90
C ARG A 30 -8.05 -7.08 -4.48
N HIS A 31 -8.48 -6.88 -5.71
CA HIS A 31 -8.42 -5.58 -6.41
C HIS A 31 -7.01 -4.99 -6.61
N TYR A 32 -5.94 -5.69 -6.23
CA TYR A 32 -4.57 -5.29 -6.51
C TYR A 32 -4.06 -5.99 -7.79
N ARG A 33 -3.19 -5.31 -8.56
CA ARG A 33 -2.59 -5.88 -9.77
C ARG A 33 -1.11 -5.53 -9.82
N GLY A 34 -0.26 -6.52 -10.11
CA GLY A 34 1.18 -6.35 -10.20
C GLY A 34 1.86 -6.56 -8.86
N THR A 35 2.91 -5.80 -8.60
CA THR A 35 3.84 -6.01 -7.48
C THR A 35 4.06 -4.72 -6.70
N CYS A 36 4.36 -4.85 -5.41
CA CYS A 36 4.50 -3.72 -4.51
C CYS A 36 5.97 -3.34 -4.37
N PHE A 37 6.35 -2.19 -4.92
CA PHE A 37 7.69 -1.66 -4.76
C PHE A 37 8.02 -1.42 -3.29
N VAL A 38 9.23 -1.79 -2.88
CA VAL A 38 9.77 -1.54 -1.54
C VAL A 38 11.15 -0.88 -1.65
N PHE A 39 11.44 0.04 -0.73
CA PHE A 39 12.67 0.84 -0.74
C PHE A 39 13.82 0.11 -0.02
N ASP A 40 14.10 -1.10 -0.48
CA ASP A 40 15.24 -1.90 -0.04
C ASP A 40 15.71 -2.84 -1.16
N GLN A 41 16.65 -3.74 -0.84
CA GLN A 41 17.27 -4.64 -1.82
C GLN A 41 16.29 -5.61 -2.50
N ARG A 42 15.09 -5.82 -1.93
CA ARG A 42 14.08 -6.70 -2.51
C ARG A 42 13.46 -6.11 -3.78
N GLU A 43 13.53 -4.78 -3.96
CA GLU A 43 12.93 -3.98 -5.03
C GLU A 43 11.39 -4.04 -5.10
N ALA A 44 10.79 -5.24 -5.04
CA ALA A 44 9.35 -5.45 -5.02
C ALA A 44 8.93 -6.73 -4.28
N LEU A 45 7.71 -6.70 -3.74
CA LEU A 45 7.02 -7.84 -3.13
C LEU A 45 5.83 -8.28 -3.96
N ASP A 46 5.49 -9.58 -3.91
CA ASP A 46 4.17 -10.07 -4.28
C ASP A 46 3.11 -9.74 -3.20
N PRO A 47 1.80 -9.91 -3.47
CA PRO A 47 0.76 -9.72 -2.45
C PRO A 47 0.83 -10.69 -1.27
N GLY A 48 1.63 -11.76 -1.36
CA GLY A 48 1.96 -12.65 -0.25
C GLY A 48 3.14 -12.16 0.60
N LEU A 49 3.62 -10.93 0.37
CA LEU A 49 4.76 -10.30 1.05
C LEU A 49 6.10 -11.00 0.81
N ASN A 50 6.23 -11.79 -0.26
CA ASN A 50 7.48 -12.43 -0.65
C ASN A 50 8.24 -11.56 -1.65
N ALA A 51 9.57 -11.54 -1.55
CA ALA A 51 10.40 -10.92 -2.56
C ALA A 51 10.25 -11.66 -3.90
N LEU A 52 10.23 -10.92 -5.00
CA LEU A 52 10.15 -11.52 -6.34
C LEU A 52 11.47 -12.14 -6.81
N ARG A 53 12.57 -11.81 -6.11
CA ARG A 53 13.92 -12.30 -6.38
C ARG A 53 14.41 -13.03 -5.12
N GLU A 54 15.14 -14.13 -5.33
CA GLU A 54 15.85 -14.86 -4.26
C GLU A 54 17.07 -14.08 -3.76
#